data_AF-A0A914PZQ8-F1
#
_entry.id   AF-A0A914PZQ8-F1
#
_cell.length_a   1.000
_cell.length_b   1.000
_cell.length_c   1.000
_cell.angle_alpha   90.00
_cell.angle_beta   90.00
_cell.angle_gamma   90.00
#
_symmetry.space_group_name_H-M   'P 1'
#
loop_
_entity.id
_entity.type
_entity.pdbx_description
1 polymer ?
#
loop_
_entity_poly.entity_id
_entity_poly.type
_entity_poly.pdbx_seq_one_letter_code
_entity_poly.pdbx_strand_id
1 'polypeptide(L)'
;MCFKDWKSHGSEYYECSRYKENPAVANEAKYMKARQDLEKYLHYFERFDNHSKSLKLEEELRAKIIAKIEQKVEEHEGTWIDWQYLHDAASLLTKCRYTLQYTYPFAYYLESGQRKELFEYQQAQLEKEIEELSWKVERAESTDRADLEKQMHVAECKRRTLLQDFLS
;
A
#
# COMPACT_ATOMS: atom_id res chain seq x y z
N MET A 1 -8.92 6.92 2.37
CA MET A 1 -7.81 7.38 3.25
C MET A 1 -8.34 8.39 4.26
N CYS A 2 -7.73 8.47 5.46
CA CYS A 2 -8.28 9.06 6.69
C CYS A 2 -8.56 10.58 6.72
N PHE A 3 -8.61 11.27 5.57
CA PHE A 3 -8.93 12.71 5.41
C PHE A 3 -8.09 13.69 6.26
N LYS A 4 -6.95 13.23 6.78
CA LYS A 4 -6.00 14.01 7.57
C LYS A 4 -4.84 14.50 6.69
N ASP A 5 -4.12 15.52 7.15
CA ASP A 5 -3.02 16.16 6.39
C ASP A 5 -1.94 15.16 5.97
N TRP A 6 -1.60 15.15 4.69
CA TRP A 6 -0.55 14.32 4.11
C TRP A 6 0.82 14.61 4.73
N LYS A 7 1.10 15.86 5.14
CA LYS A 7 2.39 16.22 5.77
C LYS A 7 2.70 15.43 7.05
N SER A 8 1.67 14.87 7.68
CA SER A 8 1.84 14.02 8.85
C SER A 8 2.12 12.56 8.51
N HIS A 9 1.79 12.11 7.29
CA HIS A 9 2.06 10.75 6.83
C HIS A 9 3.57 10.56 6.63
N GLY A 10 4.15 9.59 7.36
CA GLY A 10 5.59 9.31 7.32
C GLY A 10 6.40 9.84 8.51
N SER A 11 5.78 10.54 9.46
CA SER A 11 6.37 10.74 10.79
C SER A 11 6.22 9.47 11.63
N GLU A 12 7.17 9.19 12.54
CA GLU A 12 7.14 8.02 13.43
C GLU A 12 5.85 7.92 14.28
N TYR A 13 5.11 9.04 14.41
CA TYR A 13 3.92 9.17 15.24
C TYR A 13 2.60 9.04 14.48
N TYR A 14 2.62 8.93 13.15
CA TYR A 14 1.40 8.96 12.35
C TYR A 14 0.89 7.56 11.99
N GLU A 15 -0.13 7.13 12.71
CA GLU A 15 -0.71 5.78 12.63
C GLU A 15 -2.10 5.81 11.96
N CYS A 16 -2.19 6.23 10.69
CA CYS A 16 -3.47 6.18 9.97
C CYS A 16 -3.89 4.74 9.62
N SER A 17 -2.98 3.77 9.52
CA SER A 17 -3.30 2.36 9.26
C SER A 17 -3.81 1.62 10.51
N ARG A 18 -3.38 2.02 11.70
CA ARG A 18 -3.67 1.38 12.99
C ARG A 18 -5.06 1.74 13.53
N TYR A 19 -5.79 0.76 14.04
CA TYR A 19 -7.02 1.01 14.79
C TYR A 19 -6.68 1.28 16.26
N LYS A 20 -7.22 2.37 16.84
CA LYS A 20 -7.05 2.70 18.25
C LYS A 20 -8.34 2.45 19.00
N GLU A 21 -8.35 1.42 19.84
CA GLU A 21 -9.46 1.15 20.76
C GLU A 21 -9.54 2.26 21.82
N ASN A 22 -10.75 2.69 22.17
CA ASN A 22 -10.98 3.63 23.26
C ASN A 22 -11.05 2.88 24.60
N PRO A 23 -10.03 2.97 25.49
CA PRO A 23 -9.98 2.19 26.72
C PRO A 23 -11.06 2.58 27.74
N ALA A 24 -11.61 3.80 27.64
CA ALA A 24 -12.56 4.34 28.59
C ALA A 24 -13.94 3.65 28.57
N VAL A 25 -14.20 2.81 27.56
CA VAL A 25 -15.53 2.22 27.29
C VAL A 25 -15.58 0.73 27.63
N ALA A 26 -14.47 0.15 28.14
CA ALA A 26 -14.36 -1.28 28.45
C ALA A 26 -15.38 -1.79 29.51
N ASN A 27 -16.06 -0.88 30.22
CA ASN A 27 -17.06 -1.18 31.26
C ASN A 27 -18.53 -0.88 30.88
N GLU A 28 -18.84 -0.54 29.61
CA GLU A 28 -20.18 -0.07 29.22
C GLU A 28 -21.08 -1.11 28.52
N ALA A 29 -22.39 -0.81 28.51
CA ALA A 29 -23.52 -1.64 28.07
C ALA A 29 -23.35 -2.31 26.68
N LYS A 30 -24.04 -3.43 26.45
CA LYS A 30 -23.98 -4.24 25.20
C LYS A 30 -24.09 -3.43 23.89
N TYR A 31 -24.84 -2.32 23.89
CA TYR A 31 -24.97 -1.41 22.74
C TYR A 31 -23.63 -0.74 22.37
N MET A 32 -22.83 -0.34 23.35
CA MET A 32 -21.52 0.28 23.12
C MET A 32 -20.53 -0.71 22.51
N LYS A 33 -20.57 -1.99 22.93
CA LYS A 33 -19.75 -3.05 22.34
C LYS A 33 -20.08 -3.29 20.86
N ALA A 34 -21.36 -3.42 20.52
CA ALA A 34 -21.78 -3.61 19.12
C ALA A 34 -21.34 -2.45 18.21
N ARG A 35 -21.37 -1.22 18.73
CA ARG A 35 -20.87 -0.04 18.03
C ARG A 35 -19.36 -0.09 17.82
N GLN A 36 -18.58 -0.46 18.83
CA GLN A 36 -17.12 -0.61 18.71
C GLN A 36 -16.70 -1.69 17.71
N ASP A 37 -17.40 -2.83 17.71
CA ASP A 37 -17.14 -3.91 16.77
C ASP A 37 -17.38 -3.45 15.32
N LEU A 38 -18.44 -2.66 15.09
CA LEU A 38 -18.73 -2.04 13.80
C LEU A 38 -17.69 -1.00 13.40
N GLU A 39 -17.28 -0.11 14.31
CA GLU A 39 -16.24 0.90 14.06
C GLU A 39 -14.90 0.24 13.68
N LYS A 40 -14.50 -0.82 14.38
CA LYS A 40 -13.34 -1.63 14.03
C LYS A 40 -13.50 -2.26 12.64
N TYR A 41 -14.65 -2.88 12.35
CA TYR A 41 -14.90 -3.50 11.04
C TYR A 41 -14.77 -2.47 9.91
N LEU A 42 -15.43 -1.31 10.04
CA LEU A 42 -15.39 -0.25 9.03
C LEU A 42 -13.96 0.26 8.81
N HIS A 43 -13.17 0.43 9.87
CA HIS A 43 -11.77 0.86 9.75
C HIS A 43 -10.95 -0.06 8.83
N TYR A 44 -10.99 -1.38 9.04
CA TYR A 44 -10.22 -2.31 8.22
C TYR A 44 -10.86 -2.53 6.85
N PHE A 45 -12.19 -2.58 6.75
CA PHE A 45 -12.91 -2.74 5.48
C PHE A 45 -12.67 -1.58 4.52
N GLU A 46 -12.76 -0.33 4.99
CA GLU A 46 -12.54 0.84 4.15
C GLU A 46 -11.11 0.87 3.57
N ARG A 47 -10.11 0.40 4.31
CA ARG A 47 -8.73 0.31 3.82
C ARG A 47 -8.57 -0.80 2.79
N PHE A 48 -9.12 -1.97 3.05
CA PHE A 48 -9.19 -3.05 2.07
C PHE A 48 -9.86 -2.60 0.76
N ASP A 49 -11.04 -1.97 0.86
CA ASP A 49 -11.82 -1.51 -0.30
C ASP A 49 -11.09 -0.39 -1.05
N ASN A 50 -10.45 0.55 -0.35
CA ASN A 50 -9.64 1.58 -0.97
C ASN A 50 -8.48 0.98 -1.78
N HIS A 51 -7.73 0.02 -1.21
CA HIS A 51 -6.66 -0.65 -1.96
C HIS A 51 -7.19 -1.49 -3.11
N SER A 52 -8.38 -2.09 -2.98
CA SER A 52 -9.06 -2.77 -4.08
C SER A 52 -9.41 -1.84 -5.23
N LYS A 53 -9.82 -0.60 -4.95
CA LYS A 53 -10.10 0.42 -5.98
C LYS A 53 -8.81 0.91 -6.63
N SER A 54 -7.77 1.17 -5.83
CA SER A 54 -6.45 1.56 -6.36
C SER A 54 -5.86 0.49 -7.28
N LEU A 55 -6.03 -0.80 -6.98
CA LEU A 55 -5.60 -1.88 -7.87
C LEU A 55 -6.24 -1.80 -9.27
N LYS A 56 -7.53 -1.43 -9.36
CA LYS A 56 -8.20 -1.25 -10.66
C LYS A 56 -7.61 -0.07 -11.43
N LEU A 57 -7.30 1.02 -10.75
CA LEU A 57 -6.62 2.17 -11.37
C LEU A 57 -5.21 1.83 -11.83
N GLU A 58 -4.51 0.97 -11.09
CA GLU A 58 -3.17 0.49 -11.45
C GLU A 58 -3.18 -0.43 -12.69
N GLU A 59 -4.24 -1.22 -12.88
CA GLU A 59 -4.44 -1.99 -14.12
C GLU A 59 -4.56 -1.06 -15.34
N GLU A 60 -5.34 0.03 -15.22
CA GLU A 60 -5.45 1.05 -16.26
C GLU A 60 -4.12 1.77 -16.50
N LEU A 61 -3.38 2.11 -15.43
CA LEU A 61 -2.06 2.72 -15.51
C LEU A 61 -1.06 1.81 -16.23
N ARG A 62 -1.08 0.51 -15.92
CA ARG A 62 -0.21 -0.48 -16.58
C ARG A 62 -0.51 -0.57 -18.08
N ALA A 63 -1.78 -0.56 -18.47
CA ALA A 63 -2.16 -0.54 -19.89
C ALA A 63 -1.65 0.73 -20.59
N LYS A 64 -1.75 1.91 -19.95
CA LYS A 64 -1.20 3.17 -20.47
C LYS A 64 0.33 3.12 -20.62
N ILE A 65 1.03 2.51 -19.66
CA ILE A 65 2.48 2.33 -19.73
C ILE A 65 2.85 1.44 -20.91
N ILE A 66 2.16 0.31 -21.11
CA ILE A 66 2.41 -0.59 -22.25
C ILE A 66 2.24 0.16 -23.58
N ALA A 67 1.10 0.82 -23.78
CA ALA A 67 0.82 1.56 -25.02
C ALA A 67 1.88 2.63 -25.30
N LYS A 68 2.40 3.27 -24.24
CA LYS A 68 3.45 4.27 -24.36
C LYS A 68 4.82 3.68 -24.69
N ILE A 69 5.15 2.52 -24.13
CA ILE A 69 6.36 1.80 -24.53
C ILE A 69 6.27 1.42 -26.02
N GLU A 70 5.12 0.92 -26.46
CA GLU A 70 4.87 0.60 -27.88
C GLU A 70 5.07 1.84 -28.78
N GLN A 71 4.49 2.98 -28.39
CA GLN A 71 4.69 4.25 -29.09
C GLN A 71 6.18 4.63 -29.20
N LYS A 72 6.94 4.58 -28.10
CA LYS A 72 8.38 4.91 -28.12
C LYS A 72 9.19 3.98 -29.03
N VAL A 73 8.82 2.71 -29.09
CA VAL A 73 9.45 1.72 -29.97
C VAL A 73 9.13 2.03 -31.44
N GLU A 74 7.88 2.39 -31.74
CA GLU A 74 7.43 2.80 -33.07
C GLU A 74 8.10 4.10 -33.55
N GLU A 75 8.31 5.05 -32.64
CA GLU A 75 9.03 6.31 -32.87
C GLU A 75 10.56 6.13 -32.94
N HIS A 76 11.06 4.89 -32.84
CA HIS A 76 12.48 4.54 -32.86
C HIS A 76 13.31 5.19 -31.73
N GLU A 77 12.69 5.50 -30.58
CA GLU A 77 13.35 6.06 -29.40
C GLU A 77 14.03 5.01 -28.52
N GLY A 78 14.11 3.76 -29.00
CA GLY A 78 14.70 2.64 -28.29
C GLY A 78 13.96 1.35 -28.60
N THR A 79 14.38 0.28 -27.93
CA THR A 79 13.73 -1.04 -28.00
C THR A 79 12.82 -1.25 -26.79
N TRP A 80 11.97 -2.27 -26.86
CA TRP A 80 11.12 -2.65 -25.72
C TRP A 80 11.93 -2.86 -24.42
N ILE A 81 13.13 -3.45 -24.54
CA ILE A 81 14.01 -3.76 -23.40
C ILE A 81 14.48 -2.48 -22.70
N ASP A 82 14.72 -1.41 -23.46
CA ASP A 82 15.17 -0.13 -22.90
C ASP A 82 14.13 0.48 -21.95
N TRP A 83 12.85 0.16 -22.18
CA TRP A 83 11.71 0.70 -21.43
C TRP A 83 11.02 -0.33 -20.52
N GLN A 84 11.46 -1.58 -20.51
CA GLN A 84 10.85 -2.67 -19.75
C GLN A 84 10.71 -2.37 -18.26
N TYR A 85 11.66 -1.61 -17.69
CA TYR A 85 11.64 -1.21 -16.28
C TYR A 85 10.36 -0.48 -15.87
N LEU A 86 9.70 0.25 -16.78
CA LEU A 86 8.43 0.94 -16.52
C LEU A 86 7.28 -0.05 -16.32
N HIS A 87 7.22 -1.06 -17.17
CA HIS A 87 6.24 -2.14 -17.06
C HIS A 87 6.47 -2.96 -15.77
N ASP A 88 7.74 -3.23 -15.45
CA ASP A 88 8.12 -3.97 -14.26
C ASP A 88 7.80 -3.18 -12.98
N ALA A 89 7.99 -1.86 -12.99
CA ALA A 89 7.60 -0.97 -11.90
C ALA A 89 6.08 -0.99 -11.65
N ALA A 90 5.28 -0.87 -12.70
CA ALA A 90 3.82 -0.95 -12.60
C ALA A 90 3.36 -2.33 -12.10
N SER A 91 3.97 -3.41 -12.62
CA SER A 91 3.65 -4.77 -12.19
C SER A 91 4.01 -5.01 -10.72
N LEU A 92 5.15 -4.49 -10.26
CA LEU A 92 5.57 -4.59 -8.88
C LEU A 92 4.66 -3.77 -7.95
N LEU A 93 4.28 -2.56 -8.36
CA LEU A 93 3.32 -1.72 -7.63
C LEU A 93 2.02 -2.49 -7.37
N THR A 94 1.41 -3.07 -8.41
CA THR A 94 0.19 -3.90 -8.28
C THR A 94 0.41 -5.08 -7.33
N LYS A 95 1.56 -5.77 -7.42
CA LYS A 95 1.88 -6.89 -6.54
C LYS A 95 2.00 -6.47 -5.07
N CYS A 96 2.67 -5.34 -4.80
CA CYS A 96 2.81 -4.79 -3.47
C CYS A 96 1.46 -4.35 -2.91
N ARG A 97 0.63 -3.66 -3.70
CA ARG A 97 -0.70 -3.22 -3.28
C ARG A 97 -1.66 -4.39 -3.04
N TYR A 98 -1.61 -5.43 -3.87
CA TYR A 98 -2.36 -6.66 -3.63
C TYR A 98 -1.98 -7.27 -2.28
N THR A 99 -0.67 -7.36 -1.98
CA THR A 99 -0.22 -7.85 -0.67
C THR A 99 -0.77 -6.96 0.45
N LEU A 100 -0.62 -5.64 0.34
CA LEU A 100 -1.09 -4.67 1.33
C LEU A 100 -2.61 -4.75 1.55
N GLN A 101 -3.41 -4.89 0.50
CA GLN A 101 -4.86 -5.06 0.60
C GLN A 101 -5.23 -6.17 1.59
N TYR A 102 -4.60 -7.35 1.46
CA TYR A 102 -4.89 -8.50 2.31
C TYR A 102 -4.24 -8.44 3.70
N THR A 103 -3.33 -7.50 3.95
CA THR A 103 -2.85 -7.24 5.31
C THR A 103 -3.93 -6.68 6.24
N TYR A 104 -4.95 -5.97 5.73
CA TYR A 104 -6.00 -5.40 6.60
C TYR A 104 -6.97 -6.44 7.16
N PRO A 105 -7.51 -7.39 6.38
CA PRO A 105 -8.25 -8.52 6.94
C PRO A 105 -7.41 -9.33 7.95
N PHE A 106 -6.13 -9.54 7.67
CA PHE A 106 -5.23 -10.22 8.60
C PHE A 106 -5.10 -9.45 9.93
N ALA A 107 -4.84 -8.14 9.87
CA ALA A 107 -4.74 -7.27 11.05
C ALA A 107 -6.04 -7.19 11.87
N TYR A 108 -7.21 -7.27 11.22
CA TYR A 108 -8.51 -7.25 11.89
C TYR A 108 -8.65 -8.42 12.87
N TYR A 109 -8.24 -9.62 12.44
CA TYR A 109 -8.31 -10.85 13.23
C TYR A 109 -7.09 -11.07 14.15
N LEU A 110 -6.01 -10.32 13.96
CA LEU A 110 -4.84 -10.42 14.82
C LEU A 110 -5.16 -9.95 16.25
N GLU A 111 -4.81 -10.78 17.23
CA GLU A 111 -4.97 -10.46 18.65
C GLU A 111 -4.09 -9.27 19.06
N SER A 112 -4.60 -8.44 19.96
CA SER A 112 -3.86 -7.30 20.49
C SER A 112 -2.63 -7.76 21.28
N GLY A 113 -1.49 -7.14 21.03
CA GLY A 113 -0.23 -7.44 21.70
C GLY A 113 0.97 -7.01 20.86
N GLN A 114 2.19 -7.18 21.39
CA GLN A 114 3.44 -6.72 20.77
C GLN A 114 3.61 -7.21 19.32
N ARG A 115 3.15 -8.43 19.03
CA ARG A 115 3.19 -9.00 17.67
C ARG A 115 2.32 -8.20 16.69
N LYS A 116 1.13 -7.77 17.11
CA LYS A 116 0.25 -6.93 16.29
C LYS A 116 0.81 -5.52 16.10
N GLU A 117 1.42 -4.95 17.13
CA GLU A 117 2.05 -3.64 17.02
C GLU A 117 3.21 -3.66 16.00
N LEU A 118 4.05 -4.69 16.05
CA LEU A 118 5.11 -4.89 15.06
C LEU A 118 4.52 -5.10 13.64
N PHE A 119 3.45 -5.89 13.52
CA PHE A 119 2.77 -6.09 12.24
C PHE A 119 2.25 -4.77 11.67
N GLU A 120 1.50 -3.99 12.45
CA GLU A 120 0.89 -2.73 12.03
C GLU A 120 1.97 -1.68 11.70
N TYR A 121 3.10 -1.70 12.41
CA TYR A 121 4.27 -0.89 12.07
C TYR A 121 4.83 -1.28 10.69
N GLN A 122 5.09 -2.57 10.43
CA GLN A 122 5.60 -3.01 9.14
C GLN A 122 4.59 -2.77 8.01
N GLN A 123 3.30 -2.95 8.27
CA GLN A 123 2.21 -2.64 7.34
C GLN A 123 2.23 -1.16 6.96
N ALA A 124 2.36 -0.25 7.94
CA ALA A 124 2.43 1.19 7.69
C ALA A 124 3.67 1.57 6.87
N GLN A 125 4.83 0.94 7.14
CA GLN A 125 6.04 1.15 6.35
C GLN A 125 5.84 0.68 4.90
N LEU A 126 5.25 -0.51 4.70
CA LEU A 126 4.95 -0.99 3.36
C LEU A 126 3.97 -0.07 2.61
N GLU A 127 2.90 0.37 3.28
CA GLU A 127 1.93 1.32 2.70
C GLU A 127 2.61 2.60 2.23
N LYS A 128 3.48 3.20 3.06
CA LYS A 128 4.25 4.39 2.67
C LYS A 128 5.08 4.16 1.40
N GLU A 129 5.84 3.07 1.35
CA GLU A 129 6.72 2.79 0.20
C GLU A 129 5.93 2.45 -1.08
N ILE A 130 4.72 1.90 -0.94
CA ILE A 130 3.78 1.66 -2.05
C ILE A 130 3.26 2.99 -2.60
N GLU A 131 2.84 3.92 -1.75
CA GLU A 131 2.35 5.23 -2.21
C GLU A 131 3.45 6.05 -2.89
N GLU A 132 4.69 6.00 -2.36
CA GLU A 132 5.85 6.62 -3.02
C GLU A 132 6.16 5.97 -4.38
N LEU A 133 6.08 4.63 -4.47
CA LEU A 133 6.24 3.93 -5.75
C LEU A 133 5.13 4.32 -6.73
N SER A 134 3.87 4.40 -6.28
CA SER A 134 2.73 4.83 -7.09
C SER A 134 2.98 6.22 -7.67
N TRP A 135 3.39 7.16 -6.84
CA TRP A 135 3.67 8.53 -7.25
C TRP A 135 4.76 8.62 -8.33
N LYS A 136 5.82 7.82 -8.21
CA LYS A 136 6.92 7.73 -9.18
C LYS A 136 6.50 7.07 -10.49
N VAL A 137 5.72 5.99 -10.44
CA VAL A 137 5.23 5.29 -11.64
C VAL A 137 4.28 6.18 -12.43
N GLU A 138 3.38 6.91 -11.77
CA GLU A 138 2.50 7.90 -12.41
C GLU A 138 3.28 9.03 -13.10
N ARG A 139 4.51 9.31 -12.64
CA ARG A 139 5.39 10.39 -13.12
C ARG A 139 6.65 9.84 -13.76
N ALA A 140 6.57 8.68 -14.38
CA ALA A 140 7.71 8.00 -14.98
C ALA A 140 8.45 8.83 -16.04
N GLU A 141 7.79 9.83 -16.67
CA GLU A 141 8.44 10.75 -17.62
C GLU A 141 9.47 11.67 -16.98
N SER A 142 9.21 12.08 -15.75
CA SER A 142 10.04 13.04 -15.00
C SER A 142 10.86 12.38 -13.90
N THR A 143 10.59 11.11 -13.60
CA THR A 143 11.30 10.36 -12.57
C THR A 143 12.54 9.71 -13.17
N ASP A 144 13.69 9.93 -12.55
CA ASP A 144 14.93 9.27 -12.95
C ASP A 144 14.82 7.74 -12.81
N ARG A 145 15.37 7.02 -13.78
CA ARG A 145 15.30 5.55 -13.82
C ARG A 145 15.91 4.93 -12.56
N ALA A 146 17.06 5.42 -12.09
CA ALA A 146 17.72 4.87 -10.90
C ALA A 146 16.88 5.14 -9.64
N ASP A 147 16.21 6.29 -9.56
CA ASP A 147 15.30 6.63 -8.45
C ASP A 147 14.05 5.75 -8.43
N LEU A 148 13.53 5.36 -9.59
CA LEU A 148 12.41 4.42 -9.71
C LEU A 148 12.85 3.00 -9.33
N GLU A 149 13.96 2.51 -9.89
CA GLU A 149 14.50 1.17 -9.59
C GLU A 149 14.85 1.03 -8.10
N LYS A 150 15.40 2.07 -7.49
CA LYS A 150 15.63 2.13 -6.03
C LYS A 150 14.32 2.00 -5.25
N GLN A 151 13.27 2.74 -5.64
CA GLN A 151 11.98 2.67 -4.95
C GLN A 151 11.33 1.30 -5.09
N MET A 152 11.42 0.69 -6.28
CA MET A 152 10.98 -0.67 -6.53
C MET A 152 11.66 -1.65 -5.57
N HIS A 153 12.99 -1.56 -5.44
CA HIS A 153 13.74 -2.42 -4.52
C HIS A 153 13.28 -2.25 -3.06
N VAL A 154 13.13 -1.02 -2.59
CA VAL A 154 12.68 -0.73 -1.23
C VAL A 154 11.29 -1.31 -0.97
N ALA A 155 10.32 -1.08 -1.86
CA ALA A 155 8.95 -1.58 -1.72
C ALA A 155 8.91 -3.13 -1.69
N GLU A 156 9.64 -3.80 -2.60
CA GLU A 156 9.70 -5.27 -2.63
C GLU A 156 10.37 -5.83 -1.37
N CYS A 157 11.43 -5.19 -0.86
CA CYS A 157 12.07 -5.58 0.39
C CYS A 157 11.09 -5.50 1.57
N LYS A 158 10.38 -4.38 1.75
CA LYS A 158 9.37 -4.24 2.81
C LYS A 158 8.26 -5.28 2.69
N ARG A 159 7.79 -5.55 1.46
CA ARG A 159 6.77 -6.55 1.18
C ARG A 159 7.23 -7.95 1.58
N ARG A 160 8.47 -8.32 1.23
CA ARG A 160 9.04 -9.63 1.57
C ARG A 160 9.26 -9.79 3.06
N THR A 161 9.79 -8.78 3.74
CA THR A 161 9.98 -8.81 5.20
C THR A 161 8.66 -9.04 5.91
N LEU A 162 7.61 -8.27 5.57
CA LEU A 162 6.28 -8.44 6.17
C LEU A 162 5.73 -9.85 5.95
N LEU A 163 5.88 -10.41 4.75
CA LEU A 163 5.43 -11.77 4.47
C LEU A 163 6.22 -12.82 5.26
N GLN A 164 7.54 -12.67 5.36
CA GLN A 164 8.40 -13.61 6.11
C GLN A 164 8.14 -13.57 7.63
N ASP A 165 7.85 -12.41 8.18
CA ASP A 165 7.68 -12.27 9.62
C ASP A 165 6.29 -12.76 10.10
N PHE A 166 5.28 -12.78 9.22
CA PHE A 166 3.88 -12.97 9.61
C PHE A 166 3.03 -13.92 8.77
N LEU A 167 3.44 -14.25 7.54
CA LEU A 167 2.60 -14.93 6.55
C LEU A 167 3.29 -16.11 5.83
N SER A 168 4.48 -16.51 6.29
CA SER A 168 5.25 -17.65 5.77
C SER A 168 5.23 -18.87 6.69
#